data_AF-A0AAD8EB23-F1
#
_entry.id   AF-A0AAD8EB23-F1
#
_cell.length_a   1.000
_cell.length_b   1.000
_cell.length_c   1.000
_cell.angle_alpha   90.00
_cell.angle_beta   90.00
_cell.angle_gamma   90.00
#
_symmetry.space_group_name_H-M   'P 1'
#
loop_
_entity.id
_entity.type
_entity.pdbx_description
1 polymer ?
#
loop_
_entity_poly.entity_id
_entity_poly.type
_entity_poly.pdbx_seq_one_letter_code
_entity_poly.pdbx_strand_id
1 'polypeptide(L)'
;MRKKIPVNKLARKHLSRKQHTLLLAKPNFRVLGDLRGRKWRRKHPIRDGAVRKAALLATATSRTEMLAKPHTEEEIIIKNRETIAKIKEKQLNVFDSEKIVRPLSVSPAALNAKATPRTESLSAPQYRVIEDNLEFALSIGPELIKRIETEYNRYVRYYKKKKGIHFHKASHRLFGEIYMYKVVPTKSVHKLKNKKQVEKYKKWLELIAKPKRLFKPQPLPARPKRPLASLQPRLETLATPKFVYEPPAPRRKKAWKSKRKYVPSERTLELAKPRIHQIPTEEKVIRPTGVAELALKQIATPRIQALARPVERKQKQESEFKEDAFAVLKLKRYKISKRLIELARPVDRS
;
A
#
# COMPACT_ATOMS: atom_id res chain seq x y z
N MET A 1 12.00 17.94 33.38
CA MET A 1 11.37 17.16 32.28
C MET A 1 10.43 18.06 31.47
N ARG A 2 10.65 18.25 30.16
CA ARG A 2 9.77 19.10 29.31
C ARG A 2 8.42 18.39 29.07
N LYS A 3 7.31 19.02 29.45
CA LYS A 3 5.95 18.48 29.21
C LYS A 3 5.72 18.39 27.69
N LYS A 4 5.47 17.20 27.15
CA LYS A 4 5.19 16.98 25.73
C LYS A 4 3.83 17.56 25.38
N ILE A 5 3.79 18.54 24.48
CA ILE A 5 2.56 19.20 24.05
C ILE A 5 2.05 18.49 22.77
N PRO A 6 0.76 18.09 22.69
CA PRO A 6 0.20 17.48 21.48
C PRO A 6 0.18 18.48 20.32
N VAL A 7 0.45 18.02 19.08
CA VAL A 7 0.56 18.87 17.86
C VAL A 7 -0.63 19.81 17.70
N ASN A 8 -1.84 19.30 17.95
CA ASN A 8 -3.06 20.07 17.85
C ASN A 8 -3.12 21.28 18.78
N LYS A 9 -2.52 21.21 19.98
CA LYS A 9 -2.53 22.34 20.92
C LYS A 9 -1.53 23.41 20.48
N LEU A 10 -0.39 23.02 19.91
CA LEU A 10 0.61 23.95 19.37
C LEU A 10 0.09 24.69 18.14
N ALA A 11 -0.49 23.96 17.18
CA ALA A 11 -0.96 24.57 15.95
C ALA A 11 -2.23 25.44 16.14
N ARG A 12 -3.07 25.15 17.15
CA ARG A 12 -4.23 25.99 17.52
C ARG A 12 -3.87 27.31 18.19
N LYS A 13 -2.63 27.51 18.67
CA LYS A 13 -2.22 28.80 19.24
C LYS A 13 -2.13 29.91 18.18
N HIS A 14 -1.93 29.54 16.92
CA HIS A 14 -1.64 30.49 15.84
C HIS A 14 -2.59 30.38 14.64
N LEU A 15 -3.46 29.36 14.63
CA LEU A 15 -4.42 29.13 13.55
C LEU A 15 -5.83 28.96 14.12
N SER A 16 -6.82 29.56 13.47
CA SER A 16 -8.21 29.29 13.80
C SER A 16 -8.52 27.80 13.64
N ARG A 17 -9.47 27.28 14.42
CA ARG A 17 -9.85 25.85 14.39
C ARG A 17 -10.17 25.37 12.96
N LYS A 18 -10.81 26.22 12.14
CA LYS A 18 -11.17 25.96 10.75
C LYS A 18 -9.93 25.86 9.83
N GLN A 19 -9.01 26.82 9.91
CA GLN A 19 -7.77 26.82 9.12
C GLN A 19 -6.88 25.62 9.46
N HIS A 20 -6.79 25.27 10.73
CA HIS A 20 -6.02 24.11 11.18
C HIS A 20 -6.61 22.79 10.66
N THR A 21 -7.94 22.62 10.69
CA THR A 21 -8.58 21.44 10.08
C THR A 21 -8.40 21.37 8.57
N LEU A 22 -8.40 22.52 7.88
CA LEU A 22 -8.14 22.57 6.44
C LEU A 22 -6.70 22.17 6.11
N LEU A 23 -5.71 22.65 6.88
CA LEU A 23 -4.31 22.28 6.70
C LEU A 23 -4.06 20.79 6.92
N LEU A 24 -4.66 20.19 7.95
CA LEU A 24 -4.56 18.75 8.20
C LEU A 24 -5.35 17.89 7.21
N ALA A 25 -6.38 18.47 6.57
CA ALA A 25 -7.17 17.79 5.55
C ALA A 25 -6.52 17.83 4.16
N LYS A 26 -5.53 18.70 3.92
CA LYS A 26 -4.80 18.71 2.65
C LYS A 26 -4.04 17.39 2.49
N PRO A 27 -4.34 16.58 1.45
CA PRO A 27 -3.61 15.35 1.23
C PRO A 27 -2.13 15.67 0.98
N ASN A 28 -1.22 14.96 1.65
CA ASN A 28 0.22 15.11 1.42
C ASN A 28 0.55 14.67 -0.01
N PHE A 29 0.64 15.64 -0.93
CA PHE A 29 0.88 15.41 -2.36
C PHE A 29 2.23 14.69 -2.64
N ARG A 30 3.16 14.63 -1.67
CA ARG A 30 4.41 13.86 -1.77
C ARG A 30 4.20 12.34 -1.88
N VAL A 31 3.06 11.80 -1.46
CA VAL A 31 2.78 10.35 -1.57
C VAL A 31 2.21 9.97 -2.96
N LEU A 32 1.89 10.95 -3.81
CA LEU A 32 1.28 10.72 -5.13
C LEU A 32 2.29 10.43 -6.25
N GLY A 33 3.60 10.54 -6.01
CA GLY A 33 4.65 10.35 -7.02
C GLY A 33 4.77 8.92 -7.57
N ASP A 34 4.53 7.91 -6.74
CA ASP A 34 4.82 6.50 -7.08
C ASP A 34 3.59 5.68 -7.54
N LEU A 35 2.43 6.31 -7.69
CA LEU A 35 1.15 5.62 -7.95
C LEU A 35 0.62 5.75 -9.39
N ARG A 36 1.49 6.00 -10.38
CA ARG A 36 1.07 6.09 -11.80
C ARG A 36 0.60 4.77 -12.43
N GLY A 37 0.70 3.63 -11.73
CA GLY A 37 0.35 2.31 -12.27
C GLY A 37 -0.83 1.57 -11.62
N ARG A 38 -1.40 2.07 -10.51
CA ARG A 38 -2.51 1.37 -9.83
C ARG A 38 -3.80 2.18 -9.96
N LYS A 39 -4.75 1.66 -10.75
CA LYS A 39 -6.12 2.16 -10.86
C LYS A 39 -6.72 2.33 -9.46
N TRP A 40 -6.79 3.56 -8.97
CA TRP A 40 -7.46 3.91 -7.73
C TRP A 40 -8.95 3.55 -7.87
N ARG A 41 -9.38 2.45 -7.24
CA ARG A 41 -10.80 2.22 -7.00
C ARG A 41 -11.26 3.28 -6.00
N ARG A 42 -11.94 4.31 -6.52
CA ARG A 42 -12.57 5.44 -5.79
C ARG A 42 -13.69 4.96 -4.84
N LYS A 43 -13.44 4.06 -3.89
CA LYS A 43 -14.51 3.58 -2.99
C LYS A 43 -14.72 4.43 -1.74
N HIS A 44 -13.83 5.35 -1.38
CA HIS A 44 -14.08 6.30 -0.29
C HIS A 44 -13.60 7.70 -0.67
N PRO A 45 -14.49 8.64 -1.00
CA PRO A 45 -14.13 10.04 -0.89
C PRO A 45 -13.71 10.26 0.56
N ILE A 46 -12.47 10.68 0.77
CA ILE A 46 -12.07 11.25 2.06
C ILE A 46 -13.03 12.41 2.26
N ARG A 47 -13.99 12.29 3.18
CA ARG A 47 -14.89 13.40 3.50
C ARG A 47 -14.02 14.61 3.83
N ASP A 48 -14.26 15.72 3.15
CA ASP A 48 -13.57 16.99 3.42
C ASP A 48 -13.64 17.28 4.93
N GLY A 49 -12.47 17.39 5.57
CA GLY A 49 -12.35 17.61 7.02
C GLY A 49 -12.19 16.37 7.92
N ALA A 50 -12.19 15.15 7.37
CA ALA A 50 -11.97 13.94 8.16
C ALA A 50 -10.47 13.69 8.44
N VAL A 51 -9.90 14.47 9.36
CA VAL A 51 -8.54 14.21 9.87
C VAL A 51 -8.57 12.92 10.71
N ARG A 52 -7.68 11.97 10.42
CA ARG A 52 -7.57 10.71 11.19
C ARG A 52 -7.28 11.04 12.67
N LYS A 53 -8.04 10.43 13.61
CA LYS A 53 -7.83 10.61 15.06
C LYS A 53 -6.37 10.41 15.49
N ALA A 54 -5.65 9.47 14.85
CA ALA A 54 -4.23 9.25 15.10
C ALA A 54 -3.35 10.48 14.77
N ALA A 55 -3.66 11.26 13.73
CA ALA A 55 -2.93 12.48 13.42
C ALA A 55 -3.21 13.60 14.44
N LEU A 56 -4.42 13.64 15.01
CA LEU A 56 -4.81 14.58 16.05
C LEU A 56 -4.15 14.28 17.41
N LEU A 57 -3.84 13.00 17.66
CA LEU A 57 -3.24 12.51 18.91
C LEU A 57 -1.71 12.36 18.83
N ALA A 58 -1.12 12.55 17.65
CA ALA A 58 0.33 12.49 17.49
C ALA A 58 1.01 13.59 18.31
N THR A 59 2.08 13.22 19.03
CA THR A 59 2.96 14.17 19.71
C THR A 59 3.79 14.93 18.70
N ALA A 60 4.01 16.23 18.93
CA ALA A 60 4.81 17.02 18.02
C ALA A 60 6.26 16.57 18.08
N THR A 61 6.82 16.27 16.92
CA THR A 61 8.28 16.15 16.77
C THR A 61 8.90 17.54 16.85
N SER A 62 10.16 17.65 17.28
CA SER A 62 10.89 18.92 17.31
C SER A 62 10.83 19.67 15.97
N ARG A 63 10.92 18.94 14.85
CA ARG A 63 10.76 19.48 13.50
C ARG A 63 9.38 20.09 13.25
N THR A 64 8.31 19.41 13.67
CA THR A 64 6.95 19.97 13.54
C THR A 64 6.72 21.17 14.45
N GLU A 65 7.37 21.23 15.61
CA GLU A 65 7.34 22.42 16.47
C GLU A 65 8.06 23.60 15.82
N MET A 66 9.23 23.38 15.21
CA MET A 66 9.97 24.42 14.48
C MET A 66 9.20 24.94 13.27
N LEU A 67 8.52 24.07 12.53
CA LEU A 67 7.72 24.45 11.36
C LEU A 67 6.38 25.12 11.72
N ALA A 68 5.87 24.90 12.94
CA ALA A 68 4.60 25.46 13.39
C ALA A 68 4.74 26.83 14.07
N LYS A 69 5.97 27.26 14.40
CA LYS A 69 6.21 28.61 14.89
C LYS A 69 6.01 29.58 13.73
N PRO A 70 5.04 30.50 13.78
CA PRO A 70 4.95 31.54 12.77
C PRO A 70 6.25 32.34 12.84
N HIS A 71 6.95 32.46 11.72
CA HIS A 71 7.98 33.49 11.60
C HIS A 71 7.24 34.81 11.45
N THR A 72 7.60 35.79 12.28
CA THR A 72 7.10 37.15 12.07
C THR A 72 7.55 37.63 10.70
N GLU A 73 6.79 38.53 10.07
CA GLU A 73 7.15 39.08 8.76
C GLU A 73 8.55 39.69 8.80
N GLU A 74 8.91 40.30 9.93
CA GLU A 74 10.25 40.82 10.22
C GLU A 74 11.35 39.75 10.20
N GLU A 75 11.14 38.60 10.86
CA GLU A 75 12.10 37.48 10.83
C GLU A 75 12.29 36.92 9.41
N ILE A 76 11.22 36.91 8.61
CA ILE A 76 11.28 36.47 7.21
C ILE A 76 12.09 37.47 6.38
N ILE A 77 11.84 38.77 6.56
CA ILE A 77 12.57 39.84 5.87
C ILE A 77 14.06 39.80 6.24
N ILE A 78 14.39 39.63 7.53
CA ILE A 78 15.77 39.54 8.01
C ILE A 78 16.47 38.32 7.39
N LYS A 79 15.87 37.12 7.46
CA LYS A 79 16.44 35.91 6.85
C LYS A 79 16.65 36.06 5.34
N ASN A 80 15.69 36.67 4.65
CA ASN A 80 15.81 36.90 3.21
C ASN A 80 16.97 37.87 2.91
N ARG A 81 17.11 38.95 3.66
CA ARG A 81 18.24 39.89 3.53
C ARG A 81 19.58 39.21 3.76
N GLU A 82 19.70 38.38 4.80
CA GLU A 82 20.92 37.59 5.07
C GLU A 82 21.23 36.60 3.94
N THR A 83 20.21 35.92 3.39
CA THR A 83 20.44 35.00 2.27
C THR A 83 20.87 35.72 1.00
N ILE A 84 20.30 36.89 0.71
CA ILE A 84 20.68 37.73 -0.42
C ILE A 84 22.11 38.25 -0.22
N ALA A 85 22.48 38.67 0.99
CA ALA A 85 23.84 39.09 1.32
C ALA A 85 24.85 37.96 1.09
N LYS A 86 24.56 36.74 1.57
CA LYS A 86 25.42 35.55 1.35
C LYS A 86 25.54 35.17 -0.13
N ILE A 87 24.48 35.36 -0.92
CA ILE A 87 24.53 35.11 -2.37
C ILE A 87 25.40 36.17 -3.05
N LYS A 88 25.23 37.45 -2.69
CA LYS A 88 26.04 38.56 -3.23
C LYS A 88 27.51 38.42 -2.86
N GLU A 89 27.82 38.06 -1.63
CA GLU A 89 29.19 37.78 -1.15
C GLU A 89 29.82 36.62 -1.93
N LYS A 90 29.07 35.54 -2.16
CA LYS A 90 29.53 34.42 -3.01
C LYS A 90 29.72 34.83 -4.47
N GLN A 91 28.91 35.76 -4.99
CA GLN A 91 29.04 36.24 -6.36
C GLN A 91 30.22 37.20 -6.52
N LEU A 92 30.47 38.09 -5.55
CA LEU A 92 31.65 38.96 -5.54
C LEU A 92 32.94 38.14 -5.52
N ASN A 93 33.00 37.12 -4.65
CA ASN A 93 34.13 36.19 -4.58
C ASN A 93 34.32 35.32 -5.84
N VAL A 94 33.35 35.28 -6.75
CA VAL A 94 33.46 34.61 -8.06
C VAL A 94 34.00 35.56 -9.13
N PHE A 95 33.82 36.87 -8.99
CA PHE A 95 34.31 37.87 -9.94
C PHE A 95 35.75 38.34 -9.67
N ASP A 96 36.24 38.29 -8.42
CA ASP A 96 37.60 38.72 -8.07
C ASP A 96 38.69 37.66 -8.27
N SER A 97 38.43 36.64 -9.10
CA SER A 97 39.52 35.77 -9.53
C SER A 97 39.48 35.63 -11.04
N GLU A 98 40.53 36.14 -11.70
CA GLU A 98 40.99 35.81 -13.05
C GLU A 98 41.35 34.31 -13.18
N LYS A 99 40.48 33.44 -12.67
CA LYS A 99 40.54 32.00 -12.88
C LYS A 99 39.93 31.74 -14.24
N ILE A 100 40.83 31.76 -15.22
CA ILE A 100 40.87 30.84 -16.37
C ILE A 100 39.73 29.84 -16.27
N VAL A 101 38.77 29.94 -17.19
CA VAL A 101 37.63 29.03 -17.35
C VAL A 101 38.16 27.60 -17.39
N ARG A 102 38.28 26.96 -16.22
CA ARG A 102 38.62 25.55 -16.15
C ARG A 102 37.40 24.81 -16.70
N PRO A 103 37.54 24.01 -17.76
CA PRO A 103 36.41 23.29 -18.34
C PRO A 103 35.79 22.43 -17.25
N LEU A 104 34.56 22.78 -16.84
CA LEU A 104 33.67 22.00 -15.98
C LEU A 104 34.40 21.16 -14.92
N SER A 105 35.23 21.77 -14.07
CA SER A 105 35.93 21.01 -13.04
C SER A 105 34.92 20.53 -12.00
N VAL A 106 34.66 19.23 -11.98
CA VAL A 106 33.81 18.58 -10.99
C VAL A 106 34.34 18.92 -9.60
N SER A 107 33.47 19.39 -8.70
CA SER A 107 33.89 19.75 -7.34
C SER A 107 34.58 18.57 -6.63
N PRO A 108 35.62 18.78 -5.81
CA PRO A 108 36.31 17.69 -5.10
C PRO A 108 35.36 16.93 -4.16
N ALA A 109 34.33 17.60 -3.64
CA ALA A 109 33.26 16.95 -2.87
C ALA A 109 32.44 15.96 -3.71
N ALA A 110 32.21 16.27 -5.00
CA ALA A 110 31.51 15.37 -5.92
C ALA A 110 32.39 14.20 -6.36
N LEU A 111 33.71 14.40 -6.49
CA LEU A 111 34.67 13.31 -6.75
C LEU A 111 34.77 12.35 -5.55
N ASN A 112 34.69 12.87 -4.33
CA ASN A 112 34.76 12.09 -3.09
C ASN A 112 33.39 11.56 -2.61
N ALA A 113 32.30 11.90 -3.29
CA ALA A 113 30.97 11.47 -2.89
C ALA A 113 30.80 9.97 -3.13
N LYS A 114 30.52 9.22 -2.06
CA LYS A 114 30.14 7.80 -2.19
C LYS A 114 28.88 7.68 -3.02
N ALA A 115 28.89 6.80 -4.02
CA ALA A 115 27.73 6.53 -4.84
C ALA A 115 26.56 6.06 -3.95
N THR A 116 25.41 6.71 -4.08
CA THR A 116 24.17 6.20 -3.48
C THR A 116 23.73 4.92 -4.18
N PRO A 117 22.94 4.03 -3.52
CA PRO A 117 22.42 2.83 -4.17
C PRO A 117 21.60 3.12 -5.44
N ARG A 118 21.00 4.32 -5.51
CA ARG A 118 20.27 4.78 -6.69
C ARG A 118 21.22 5.15 -7.83
N THR A 119 22.27 5.93 -7.56
CA THR A 119 23.28 6.28 -8.58
C THR A 119 23.99 5.02 -9.07
N GLU A 120 24.33 4.08 -8.19
CA GLU A 120 24.88 2.76 -8.58
C GLU A 120 23.92 1.98 -9.49
N SER A 121 22.61 2.04 -9.22
CA SER A 121 21.61 1.35 -10.05
C SER A 121 21.38 2.02 -11.41
N LEU A 122 21.60 3.33 -11.49
CA LEU A 122 21.47 4.11 -12.73
C LEU A 122 22.74 4.02 -13.58
N SER A 123 23.91 3.89 -12.94
CA SER A 123 25.20 3.67 -13.59
C SER A 123 25.43 2.21 -13.94
N ALA A 124 24.64 1.28 -13.41
CA ALA A 124 24.71 -0.12 -13.81
C ALA A 124 24.29 -0.22 -15.28
N PRO A 125 25.11 -0.84 -16.14
CA PRO A 125 24.76 -1.00 -17.55
C PRO A 125 23.45 -1.77 -17.68
N GLN A 126 22.55 -1.27 -18.53
CA GLN A 126 21.33 -1.98 -18.84
C GLN A 126 21.68 -3.18 -19.71
N TYR A 127 21.13 -4.35 -19.38
CA TYR A 127 21.45 -5.62 -20.04
C TYR A 127 21.39 -5.53 -21.58
N ARG A 128 20.36 -4.85 -22.12
CA ARG A 128 20.22 -4.60 -23.56
C ARG A 128 21.40 -3.84 -24.17
N VAL A 129 21.90 -2.82 -23.47
CA VAL A 129 23.04 -2.02 -23.94
C VAL A 129 24.32 -2.87 -23.97
N ILE A 130 24.45 -3.86 -23.08
CA ILE A 130 25.60 -4.77 -23.09
C ILE A 130 25.51 -5.72 -24.28
N GLU A 131 24.33 -6.26 -24.60
CA GLU A 131 24.09 -7.13 -25.77
C GLU A 131 24.35 -6.38 -27.09
N ASP A 132 23.77 -5.17 -27.24
CA ASP A 132 23.97 -4.32 -28.41
C ASP A 132 25.46 -3.96 -28.60
N ASN A 133 26.18 -3.70 -27.50
CA ASN A 133 27.61 -3.41 -27.54
C ASN A 133 28.46 -4.66 -27.86
N LEU A 134 27.99 -5.86 -27.49
CA LEU A 134 28.69 -7.11 -27.77
C LEU A 134 28.62 -7.44 -29.26
N GLU A 135 27.44 -7.26 -29.88
CA GLU A 135 27.26 -7.36 -31.33
C GLU A 135 28.15 -6.35 -32.08
N PHE A 136 28.20 -5.12 -31.59
CA PHE A 136 29.07 -4.08 -32.15
C PHE A 136 30.56 -4.40 -31.97
N ALA A 137 30.97 -4.93 -30.82
CA ALA A 137 32.37 -5.21 -30.54
C ALA A 137 32.95 -6.40 -31.28
N LEU A 138 32.11 -7.37 -31.66
CA LEU A 138 32.49 -8.43 -32.60
C LEU A 138 32.98 -7.87 -33.94
N SER A 139 32.56 -6.64 -34.31
CA SER A 139 33.00 -5.98 -35.55
C SER A 139 34.29 -5.15 -35.43
N ILE A 140 34.72 -4.78 -34.21
CA ILE A 140 35.83 -3.83 -33.99
C ILE A 140 37.12 -4.53 -33.56
N GLY A 141 37.03 -5.66 -32.85
CA GLY A 141 38.20 -6.48 -32.52
C GLY A 141 38.25 -7.00 -31.07
N PRO A 142 39.22 -7.88 -30.76
CA PRO A 142 39.25 -8.70 -29.55
C PRO A 142 39.46 -7.92 -28.25
N GLU A 143 40.07 -6.74 -28.29
CA GLU A 143 40.30 -5.91 -27.10
C GLU A 143 39.00 -5.31 -26.54
N LEU A 144 38.09 -4.91 -27.42
CA LEU A 144 36.79 -4.36 -27.03
C LEU A 144 35.88 -5.46 -26.46
N ILE A 145 35.99 -6.67 -27.00
CA ILE A 145 35.31 -7.87 -26.49
C ILE A 145 35.73 -8.15 -25.04
N LYS A 146 37.04 -8.18 -24.74
CA LYS A 146 37.54 -8.36 -23.37
C LYS A 146 36.97 -7.32 -22.40
N ARG A 147 36.90 -6.05 -22.83
CA ARG A 147 36.34 -4.98 -21.99
C ARG A 147 34.85 -5.20 -21.72
N ILE A 148 34.06 -5.56 -22.73
CA ILE A 148 32.62 -5.83 -22.58
C ILE A 148 32.37 -7.07 -21.73
N GLU A 149 33.17 -8.13 -21.88
CA GLU A 149 33.09 -9.32 -21.03
C GLU A 149 33.34 -8.99 -19.55
N THR A 150 34.30 -8.10 -19.25
CA THR A 150 34.52 -7.67 -17.86
C THR A 150 33.32 -6.90 -17.29
N GLU A 151 32.67 -6.06 -18.09
CA GLU A 151 31.45 -5.34 -17.70
C GLU A 151 30.25 -6.27 -17.54
N TYR A 152 30.09 -7.24 -18.45
CA TYR A 152 29.08 -8.29 -18.36
C TYR A 152 29.25 -9.12 -17.09
N ASN A 153 30.48 -9.53 -16.76
CA ASN A 153 30.77 -10.26 -15.53
C ASN A 153 30.45 -9.46 -14.26
N ARG A 154 30.70 -8.14 -14.26
CA ARG A 154 30.26 -7.24 -13.17
C ARG A 154 28.74 -7.19 -13.07
N TYR A 155 28.04 -7.10 -14.20
CA TYR A 155 26.58 -7.12 -14.26
C TYR A 155 26.00 -8.42 -13.70
N VAL A 156 26.54 -9.58 -14.11
CA VAL A 156 26.10 -10.91 -13.64
C VAL A 156 26.27 -11.03 -12.12
N ARG A 157 27.41 -10.58 -11.56
CA ARG A 157 27.63 -10.58 -10.10
C ARG A 157 26.63 -9.70 -9.36
N TYR A 158 26.39 -8.48 -9.86
CA TYR A 158 25.38 -7.57 -9.31
C TYR A 158 23.98 -8.21 -9.34
N TYR A 159 23.60 -8.80 -10.46
CA TYR A 159 22.30 -9.42 -10.64
C TYR A 159 22.11 -10.66 -9.76
N LYS A 160 23.13 -11.52 -9.63
CA LYS A 160 23.12 -12.67 -8.69
C LYS A 160 22.96 -12.21 -7.24
N LYS A 161 23.69 -11.16 -6.81
CA LYS A 161 23.56 -10.57 -5.46
C LYS A 161 22.15 -10.03 -5.22
N LYS A 162 21.57 -9.32 -6.21
CA LYS A 162 20.22 -8.74 -6.13
C LYS A 162 19.11 -9.80 -6.17
N LYS A 163 19.25 -10.85 -7.00
CA LYS A 163 18.38 -12.03 -7.02
C LYS A 163 18.44 -12.79 -5.69
N GLY A 164 19.63 -12.97 -5.11
CA GLY A 164 19.79 -13.56 -3.77
C GLY A 164 19.04 -12.75 -2.70
N ILE A 165 19.15 -11.42 -2.72
CA ILE A 165 18.42 -10.54 -1.80
C ILE A 165 16.90 -10.61 -2.03
N HIS A 166 16.44 -10.64 -3.28
CA HIS A 166 15.01 -10.77 -3.61
C HIS A 166 14.46 -12.14 -3.24
N PHE A 167 15.22 -13.21 -3.48
CA PHE A 167 14.88 -14.57 -3.08
C PHE A 167 14.82 -14.69 -1.57
N HIS A 168 15.80 -14.14 -0.83
CA HIS A 168 15.74 -14.06 0.63
C HIS A 168 14.56 -13.23 1.15
N LYS A 169 14.19 -12.12 0.50
CA LYS A 169 13.03 -11.33 0.90
C LYS A 169 11.70 -12.00 0.57
N ALA A 170 11.60 -12.69 -0.56
CA ALA A 170 10.42 -13.44 -0.98
C ALA A 170 10.26 -14.71 -0.15
N SER A 171 11.36 -15.43 0.12
CA SER A 171 11.39 -16.56 1.03
C SER A 171 11.05 -16.08 2.44
N HIS A 172 11.63 -15.00 2.97
CA HIS A 172 11.20 -14.44 4.28
C HIS A 172 9.75 -13.95 4.33
N ARG A 173 9.09 -13.66 3.19
CA ARG A 173 7.64 -13.37 3.16
C ARG A 173 6.81 -14.65 3.20
N LEU A 174 7.11 -15.61 2.33
CA LEU A 174 6.41 -16.89 2.27
C LEU A 174 6.66 -17.73 3.53
N PHE A 175 7.92 -17.85 3.93
CA PHE A 175 8.30 -18.38 5.23
C PHE A 175 7.83 -17.46 6.35
N GLY A 176 7.82 -16.14 6.23
CA GLY A 176 7.26 -15.26 7.26
C GLY A 176 5.80 -15.54 7.58
N GLU A 177 4.97 -15.87 6.59
CA GLU A 177 3.59 -16.29 6.83
C GLU A 177 3.50 -17.68 7.46
N ILE A 178 4.34 -18.63 7.04
CA ILE A 178 4.42 -19.98 7.62
C ILE A 178 5.00 -19.96 9.05
N TYR A 179 5.98 -19.09 9.30
CA TYR A 179 6.65 -18.87 10.57
C TYR A 179 5.84 -17.92 11.47
N MET A 180 4.95 -17.06 11.00
CA MET A 180 4.07 -16.30 11.91
C MET A 180 3.02 -17.19 12.59
N TYR A 181 2.70 -18.36 12.01
CA TYR A 181 1.90 -19.41 12.66
C TYR A 181 2.75 -20.47 13.39
N LYS A 182 4.09 -20.46 13.26
CA LYS A 182 5.01 -21.43 13.90
C LYS A 182 6.11 -20.83 14.79
N VAL A 183 6.30 -19.51 14.84
CA VAL A 183 7.26 -18.81 15.71
C VAL A 183 6.55 -18.45 17.01
N VAL A 184 6.15 -19.50 17.72
CA VAL A 184 6.70 -19.61 19.06
C VAL A 184 8.20 -19.81 18.84
N PRO A 185 9.12 -18.97 19.35
CA PRO A 185 10.54 -19.26 19.25
C PRO A 185 10.81 -20.57 20.00
N THR A 186 10.71 -21.70 19.30
CA THR A 186 11.18 -22.99 19.75
C THR A 186 12.70 -22.95 19.68
N LYS A 187 13.33 -22.14 20.53
CA LYS A 187 14.53 -22.67 21.18
C LYS A 187 13.99 -23.93 21.85
N SER A 188 14.23 -25.10 21.25
CA SER A 188 13.84 -26.36 21.86
C SER A 188 14.25 -26.28 23.32
N VAL A 189 13.38 -26.67 24.26
CA VAL A 189 13.65 -26.53 25.71
C VAL A 189 15.03 -27.12 26.05
N HIS A 190 15.47 -28.13 25.27
CA HIS A 190 16.78 -28.76 25.30
C HIS A 190 17.99 -27.84 25.01
N LYS A 191 17.81 -26.68 24.37
CA LYS A 191 18.87 -25.68 24.14
C LYS A 191 19.00 -24.64 25.26
N LEU A 192 18.09 -24.62 26.23
CA LEU A 192 18.20 -23.78 27.42
C LEU A 192 18.99 -24.52 28.49
N LYS A 193 20.29 -24.24 28.61
CA LYS A 193 21.18 -24.90 29.59
C LYS A 193 20.84 -24.52 31.05
N ASN A 194 20.17 -23.40 31.29
CA ASN A 194 19.92 -22.86 32.64
C ASN A 194 18.50 -23.14 33.14
N LYS A 195 18.37 -23.76 34.32
CA LYS A 195 17.07 -24.06 34.99
C LYS A 195 16.15 -22.83 35.10
N LYS A 196 16.70 -21.67 35.48
CA LYS A 196 15.95 -20.39 35.57
C LYS A 196 15.35 -19.95 34.22
N GLN A 197 16.03 -20.22 33.11
CA GLN A 197 15.52 -19.87 31.77
C GLN A 197 14.40 -20.81 31.35
N VAL A 198 14.49 -22.10 31.72
CA VAL A 198 13.43 -23.09 31.48
C VAL A 198 12.16 -22.71 32.25
N GLU A 199 12.27 -22.32 33.52
CA GLU A 199 11.13 -21.86 34.31
C GLU A 199 10.49 -20.58 33.75
N LYS A 200 11.30 -19.61 33.33
CA LYS A 200 10.81 -18.38 32.68
C LYS A 200 10.08 -18.69 31.37
N TYR A 201 10.58 -19.66 30.60
CA TYR A 201 9.96 -20.13 29.36
C TYR A 201 8.65 -20.88 29.61
N LYS A 202 8.58 -21.76 30.63
CA LYS A 202 7.35 -22.43 31.07
C LYS A 202 6.26 -21.42 31.45
N LYS A 203 6.59 -20.42 32.29
CA LYS A 203 5.66 -19.34 32.66
C LYS A 203 5.15 -18.54 31.45
N TRP A 204 6.02 -18.30 30.47
CA TRP A 204 5.64 -17.62 29.24
C TRP A 204 4.72 -18.46 28.36
N LEU A 205 4.96 -19.77 28.25
CA LEU A 205 4.06 -20.70 27.56
C LEU A 205 2.69 -20.74 28.22
N GLU A 206 2.62 -20.80 29.55
CA GLU A 206 1.36 -20.74 30.30
C GLU A 206 0.59 -19.45 30.05
N LEU A 207 1.27 -18.31 29.92
CA LEU A 207 0.64 -17.03 29.60
C LEU A 207 0.05 -16.99 28.19
N ILE A 208 0.69 -17.63 27.22
CA ILE A 208 0.22 -17.68 25.82
C ILE A 208 -0.87 -18.73 25.62
N ALA A 209 -0.77 -19.87 26.31
CA ALA A 209 -1.76 -20.93 26.26
C ALA A 209 -3.10 -20.51 26.89
N LYS A 210 -3.08 -19.56 27.84
CA LYS A 210 -4.31 -18.96 28.37
C LYS A 210 -5.10 -18.31 27.23
N PRO A 211 -6.38 -18.68 27.03
CA PRO A 211 -7.20 -18.07 25.99
C PRO A 211 -7.27 -16.56 26.23
N LYS A 212 -7.14 -15.77 25.15
CA LYS A 212 -7.27 -14.32 25.23
C LYS A 212 -8.64 -14.00 25.83
N ARG A 213 -8.66 -13.25 26.94
CA ARG A 213 -9.91 -12.79 27.56
C ARG A 213 -10.70 -12.00 26.51
N LEU A 214 -11.85 -12.54 26.09
CA LEU A 214 -12.77 -11.85 25.22
C LEU A 214 -13.44 -10.75 26.05
N PHE A 215 -12.90 -9.54 25.97
CA PHE A 215 -13.59 -8.38 26.54
C PHE A 215 -14.89 -8.20 25.76
N LYS A 216 -16.04 -8.28 26.45
CA LYS A 216 -17.30 -7.82 25.88
C LYS A 216 -17.07 -6.37 25.46
N PRO A 217 -17.27 -5.99 24.19
CA PRO A 217 -17.08 -4.62 23.77
C PRO A 217 -17.96 -3.74 24.65
N GLN A 218 -17.38 -2.72 25.28
CA GLN A 218 -18.18 -1.74 26.02
C GLN A 218 -19.22 -1.18 25.05
N PRO A 219 -20.52 -1.12 25.45
CA PRO A 219 -21.54 -0.56 24.58
C PRO A 219 -21.13 0.88 24.26
N LEU A 220 -20.87 1.15 22.98
CA LEU A 220 -20.56 2.50 22.56
C LEU A 220 -21.79 3.37 22.88
N PRO A 221 -21.63 4.53 23.53
CA PRO A 221 -22.76 5.39 23.82
C PRO A 221 -23.48 5.71 22.50
N ALA A 222 -24.80 5.50 22.48
CA ALA A 222 -25.62 5.82 21.32
C ALA A 222 -25.41 7.31 20.98
N ARG A 223 -24.86 7.59 19.80
CA ARG A 223 -24.71 8.97 19.37
C ARG A 223 -26.11 9.59 19.24
N PRO A 224 -26.34 10.81 19.75
CA PRO A 224 -27.62 11.48 19.54
C PRO A 224 -27.88 11.56 18.03
N LYS A 225 -29.09 11.17 17.63
CA LYS A 225 -29.52 11.30 16.23
C LYS A 225 -29.52 12.78 15.89
N ARG A 226 -29.00 13.14 14.73
CA ARG A 226 -29.03 14.53 14.26
C ARG A 226 -30.48 14.91 13.93
N PRO A 227 -30.94 16.12 14.28
CA PRO A 227 -32.29 16.57 13.92
C PRO A 227 -32.43 16.64 12.40
N LEU A 228 -33.65 16.38 11.89
CA LEU A 228 -33.92 16.30 10.45
C LEU A 228 -33.54 17.60 9.71
N ALA A 229 -33.79 18.75 10.32
CA ALA A 229 -33.41 20.07 9.78
C ALA A 229 -31.91 20.17 9.49
N SER A 230 -31.05 19.58 10.32
CA SER A 230 -29.60 19.57 10.09
C SER A 230 -29.15 18.64 8.95
N LEU A 231 -30.03 17.75 8.48
CA LEU A 231 -29.78 16.79 7.41
C LEU A 231 -30.34 17.23 6.05
N GLN A 232 -31.31 18.15 6.02
CA GLN A 232 -31.91 18.70 4.79
C GLN A 232 -30.89 19.11 3.72
N PRO A 233 -29.86 19.96 3.99
CA PRO A 233 -28.94 20.39 2.93
C PRO A 233 -28.16 19.22 2.32
N ARG A 234 -27.89 18.18 3.13
CA ARG A 234 -27.23 16.97 2.64
C ARG A 234 -28.18 16.10 1.83
N LEU A 235 -29.45 16.03 2.20
CA LEU A 235 -30.46 15.29 1.43
C LEU A 235 -30.68 15.95 0.07
N GLU A 236 -30.74 17.28 0.01
CA GLU A 236 -30.80 18.05 -1.24
C GLU A 236 -29.58 17.77 -2.13
N THR A 237 -28.37 17.77 -1.55
CA THR A 237 -27.13 17.44 -2.28
C THR A 237 -27.10 15.99 -2.81
N LEU A 238 -27.79 15.06 -2.15
CA LEU A 238 -27.88 13.67 -2.57
C LEU A 238 -29.02 13.42 -3.55
N ALA A 239 -30.07 14.25 -3.48
CA ALA A 239 -31.20 14.23 -4.40
C ALA A 239 -30.83 14.83 -5.76
N THR A 240 -29.85 15.75 -5.82
CA THR A 240 -29.35 16.24 -7.11
C THR A 240 -28.67 15.12 -7.89
N PRO A 241 -29.08 14.87 -9.15
CA PRO A 241 -28.46 13.85 -9.98
C PRO A 241 -27.00 14.21 -10.19
N LYS A 242 -26.10 13.23 -10.03
CA LYS A 242 -24.68 13.45 -10.31
C LYS A 242 -24.52 13.64 -11.81
N PHE A 243 -24.05 14.81 -12.21
CA PHE A 243 -23.62 15.04 -13.58
C PHE A 243 -22.53 14.03 -13.95
N VAL A 244 -22.85 13.10 -14.86
CA VAL A 244 -21.87 12.19 -15.43
C VAL A 244 -21.18 12.97 -16.53
N TYR A 245 -19.96 13.44 -16.24
CA TYR A 245 -19.12 14.03 -17.28
C TYR A 245 -18.79 12.94 -18.30
N GLU A 246 -19.41 13.02 -19.48
CA GLU A 246 -18.95 12.30 -20.64
C GLU A 246 -17.60 12.89 -21.03
N PRO A 247 -16.49 12.13 -20.91
CA PRO A 247 -15.21 12.64 -21.36
C PRO A 247 -15.33 12.96 -22.85
N PRO A 248 -14.84 14.13 -23.31
CA PRO A 248 -14.85 14.46 -24.72
C PRO A 248 -14.15 13.34 -25.46
N ALA A 249 -14.72 12.93 -26.60
CA ALA A 249 -14.12 11.91 -27.45
C ALA A 249 -12.63 12.25 -27.64
N PRO A 250 -11.72 11.26 -27.50
CA PRO A 250 -10.30 11.52 -27.57
C PRO A 250 -10.01 12.22 -28.89
N ARG A 251 -9.55 13.48 -28.84
CA ARG A 251 -9.16 14.24 -30.04
C ARG A 251 -8.19 13.37 -30.83
N ARG A 252 -8.58 12.94 -32.02
CA ARG A 252 -7.71 12.19 -32.93
C ARG A 252 -6.45 13.04 -33.14
N LYS A 253 -5.33 12.62 -32.52
CA LYS A 253 -4.06 13.34 -32.68
C LYS A 253 -3.76 13.32 -34.18
N LYS A 254 -3.71 14.50 -34.81
CA LYS A 254 -3.30 14.61 -36.22
C LYS A 254 -1.93 13.94 -36.33
N ALA A 255 -1.84 12.84 -37.10
CA ALA A 255 -0.58 12.16 -37.30
C ALA A 255 0.44 13.16 -37.86
N TRP A 256 1.66 13.17 -37.33
CA TRP A 256 2.74 14.02 -37.82
C TRP A 256 2.96 13.77 -39.32
N LYS A 257 3.20 14.84 -40.09
CA LYS A 257 3.31 14.79 -41.56
C LYS A 257 4.38 13.80 -42.04
N SER A 258 5.47 13.62 -41.27
CA SER A 258 6.53 12.66 -41.56
C SER A 258 6.07 11.19 -41.54
N LYS A 259 5.05 10.85 -40.75
CA LYS A 259 4.50 9.48 -40.68
C LYS A 259 3.57 9.12 -41.85
N ARG A 260 3.23 10.07 -42.72
CA ARG A 260 2.37 9.82 -43.89
C ARG A 260 3.12 9.22 -45.08
N LYS A 261 4.45 9.34 -45.11
CA LYS A 261 5.30 8.81 -46.19
C LYS A 261 5.97 7.47 -45.85
N TYR A 262 5.70 6.90 -44.67
CA TYR A 262 6.33 5.66 -44.27
C TYR A 262 5.71 4.48 -45.02
N VAL A 263 6.50 3.84 -45.87
CA VAL A 263 6.17 2.55 -46.47
C VAL A 263 6.56 1.46 -45.46
N PRO A 264 5.61 0.71 -44.90
CA PRO A 264 5.91 -0.36 -43.95
C PRO A 264 6.74 -1.45 -44.63
N SER A 265 7.76 -1.96 -43.94
CA SER A 265 8.51 -3.12 -44.43
C SER A 265 7.63 -4.38 -44.42
N GLU A 266 7.97 -5.36 -45.25
CA GLU A 266 7.24 -6.64 -45.37
C GLU A 266 7.01 -7.31 -44.02
N ARG A 267 8.03 -7.36 -43.15
CA ARG A 267 7.91 -7.87 -41.78
C ARG A 267 6.87 -7.12 -40.94
N THR A 268 6.74 -5.81 -41.12
CA THR A 268 5.71 -5.02 -40.42
C THR A 268 4.32 -5.35 -40.93
N LEU A 269 4.18 -5.60 -42.24
CA LEU A 269 2.92 -6.06 -42.84
C LEU A 269 2.55 -7.46 -42.34
N GLU A 270 3.52 -8.37 -42.21
CA GLU A 270 3.31 -9.69 -41.62
C GLU A 270 2.86 -9.62 -40.16
N LEU A 271 3.50 -8.76 -39.35
CA LEU A 271 3.11 -8.56 -37.95
C LEU A 271 1.76 -7.85 -37.79
N ALA A 272 1.37 -7.03 -38.77
CA ALA A 272 0.09 -6.35 -38.79
C ALA A 272 -1.07 -7.29 -39.16
N LYS A 273 -0.79 -8.44 -39.80
CA LYS A 273 -1.83 -9.46 -40.02
C LYS A 273 -2.37 -9.88 -38.64
N PRO A 274 -3.70 -9.81 -38.41
CA PRO A 274 -4.26 -10.22 -37.14
C PRO A 274 -3.86 -11.67 -36.90
N ARG A 275 -3.21 -11.93 -35.77
CA ARG A 275 -2.98 -13.31 -35.33
C ARG A 275 -4.35 -13.91 -35.09
N ILE A 276 -4.78 -14.76 -36.02
CA ILE A 276 -5.93 -15.64 -35.81
C ILE A 276 -5.48 -16.58 -34.70
N HIS A 277 -5.76 -16.19 -33.46
CA HIS A 277 -5.74 -17.14 -32.37
C HIS A 277 -6.75 -18.20 -32.79
N GLN A 278 -6.26 -19.38 -33.15
CA GLN A 278 -7.11 -20.55 -33.29
C GLN A 278 -7.83 -20.65 -31.94
N ILE A 279 -9.08 -20.20 -31.91
CA ILE A 279 -9.99 -20.54 -30.83
C ILE A 279 -9.93 -22.07 -30.87
N PRO A 280 -9.46 -22.75 -29.81
CA PRO A 280 -9.44 -24.21 -29.83
C PRO A 280 -10.87 -24.65 -30.13
N THR A 281 -11.09 -25.14 -31.36
CA THR A 281 -12.41 -25.48 -31.89
C THR A 281 -13.02 -26.65 -31.10
N GLU A 282 -12.18 -27.37 -30.38
CA GLU A 282 -12.55 -28.37 -29.41
C GLU A 282 -12.75 -27.67 -28.06
N GLU A 283 -14.00 -27.31 -27.76
CA GLU A 283 -14.43 -27.25 -26.37
C GLU A 283 -14.05 -28.59 -25.74
N LYS A 284 -13.02 -28.60 -24.90
CA LYS A 284 -12.65 -29.79 -24.13
C LYS A 284 -13.91 -30.20 -23.39
N VAL A 285 -14.55 -31.29 -23.83
CA VAL A 285 -15.72 -31.86 -23.17
C VAL A 285 -15.28 -32.22 -21.76
N ILE A 286 -15.56 -31.33 -20.80
CA ILE A 286 -15.28 -31.57 -19.39
C ILE A 286 -16.27 -32.67 -18.99
N ARG A 287 -15.82 -33.94 -19.02
CA ARG A 287 -16.64 -35.04 -18.48
C ARG A 287 -16.89 -34.72 -17.01
N PRO A 288 -18.15 -34.48 -16.58
CA PRO A 288 -18.45 -33.96 -15.24
C PRO A 288 -18.08 -34.92 -14.11
N THR A 289 -17.70 -36.16 -14.44
CA THR A 289 -17.38 -37.25 -13.51
C THR A 289 -15.91 -37.71 -13.57
N GLY A 290 -15.07 -37.10 -14.41
CA GLY A 290 -13.69 -37.53 -14.59
C GLY A 290 -12.77 -37.08 -13.45
N VAL A 291 -12.64 -37.89 -12.40
CA VAL A 291 -11.53 -37.74 -11.45
C VAL A 291 -10.24 -38.10 -12.19
N ALA A 292 -9.20 -37.27 -12.05
CA ALA A 292 -7.91 -37.53 -12.70
C ALA A 292 -7.35 -38.91 -12.28
N GLU A 293 -6.76 -39.66 -13.21
CA GLU A 293 -6.22 -41.01 -12.93
C GLU A 293 -5.20 -41.00 -11.78
N LEU A 294 -4.42 -39.92 -11.66
CA LEU A 294 -3.46 -39.73 -10.57
C LEU A 294 -4.15 -39.58 -9.21
N ALA A 295 -5.33 -38.95 -9.17
CA ALA A 295 -6.10 -38.82 -7.94
C ALA A 295 -6.72 -40.16 -7.51
N LEU A 296 -7.07 -41.04 -8.46
CA LEU A 296 -7.51 -42.41 -8.16
C LEU A 296 -6.39 -43.28 -7.56
N LYS A 297 -5.14 -43.06 -7.96
CA LYS A 297 -3.95 -43.78 -7.46
C LYS A 297 -3.44 -43.24 -6.11
N GLN A 298 -3.91 -42.08 -5.66
CA GLN A 298 -3.36 -41.43 -4.47
C GLN A 298 -3.93 -42.06 -3.19
N ILE A 299 -3.06 -42.64 -2.38
CA ILE A 299 -3.43 -43.16 -1.06
C ILE A 299 -3.75 -41.99 -0.12
N ALA A 300 -4.94 -42.00 0.48
CA ALA A 300 -5.36 -40.95 1.40
C ALA A 300 -4.45 -40.90 2.63
N THR A 301 -3.93 -39.70 2.95
CA THR A 301 -3.14 -39.50 4.17
C THR A 301 -3.96 -39.80 5.43
N PRO A 302 -3.34 -40.19 6.56
CA PRO A 302 -4.06 -40.52 7.79
C PRO A 302 -4.95 -39.37 8.29
N ARG A 303 -4.56 -38.11 8.03
CA ARG A 303 -5.39 -36.94 8.33
C ARG A 303 -6.65 -36.87 7.48
N ILE A 304 -6.54 -37.16 6.18
CA ILE A 304 -7.71 -37.19 5.27
C ILE A 304 -8.63 -38.35 5.68
N GLN A 305 -8.07 -39.50 6.03
CA GLN A 305 -8.84 -40.63 6.57
C GLN A 305 -9.57 -40.23 7.87
N ALA A 306 -8.92 -39.52 8.79
CA ALA A 306 -9.55 -39.05 10.02
C ALA A 306 -10.67 -38.02 9.79
N LEU A 307 -10.51 -37.15 8.79
CA LEU A 307 -11.54 -36.17 8.42
C LEU A 307 -12.70 -36.79 7.64
N ALA A 308 -12.42 -37.85 6.86
CA ALA A 308 -13.43 -38.59 6.12
C ALA A 308 -14.28 -39.49 7.02
N ARG A 309 -13.79 -39.83 8.22
CA ARG A 309 -14.62 -40.52 9.22
C ARG A 309 -15.81 -39.62 9.57
N PRO A 310 -17.05 -40.11 9.46
CA PRO A 310 -18.21 -39.36 9.89
C PRO A 310 -18.02 -38.98 11.37
N VAL A 311 -18.33 -37.73 11.71
CA VAL A 311 -18.26 -37.28 13.09
C VAL A 311 -19.29 -38.09 13.88
N GLU A 312 -18.81 -38.98 14.76
CA GLU A 312 -19.65 -39.71 15.71
C GLU A 312 -20.31 -38.69 16.64
N ARG A 313 -21.54 -38.33 16.32
CA ARG A 313 -22.37 -37.54 17.21
C ARG A 313 -22.83 -38.48 18.30
N LYS A 314 -22.49 -38.18 19.56
CA LYS A 314 -23.13 -38.83 20.70
C LYS A 314 -24.64 -38.75 20.49
N GLN A 315 -25.35 -39.88 20.55
CA GLN A 315 -26.80 -39.87 20.59
C GLN A 315 -27.22 -38.89 21.69
N LYS A 316 -27.96 -37.86 21.31
CA LYS A 316 -28.51 -36.93 22.28
C LYS A 316 -29.43 -37.74 23.17
N GLN A 317 -29.27 -37.60 24.49
CA GLN A 317 -30.21 -38.19 25.43
C GLN A 317 -31.62 -37.68 25.11
N GLU A 318 -32.63 -38.53 25.27
CA GLU A 318 -34.03 -38.23 24.94
C GLU A 318 -34.52 -36.93 25.62
N SER A 319 -33.91 -36.53 26.74
CA SER A 319 -34.17 -35.27 27.44
C SER A 319 -33.79 -33.98 26.68
N GLU A 320 -32.97 -34.07 25.61
CA GLU A 320 -32.66 -32.92 24.74
C GLU A 320 -33.58 -32.80 23.52
N PHE A 321 -34.46 -33.79 23.29
CA PHE A 321 -35.52 -33.63 22.30
C PHE A 321 -36.55 -32.66 22.86
N LYS A 322 -36.58 -31.46 22.30
CA LYS A 322 -37.72 -30.57 22.49
C LYS A 322 -38.93 -31.29 21.88
N GLU A 323 -39.81 -31.79 22.73
CA GLU A 323 -41.00 -32.60 22.36
C GLU A 323 -41.83 -31.94 21.25
N ASP A 324 -41.74 -30.62 21.10
CA ASP A 324 -42.29 -29.89 19.97
C ASP A 324 -41.21 -29.01 19.29
N ALA A 325 -40.67 -29.49 18.17
CA ALA A 325 -39.80 -28.67 17.30
C ALA A 325 -40.56 -27.48 16.67
N PHE A 326 -41.90 -27.53 16.66
CA PHE A 326 -42.80 -26.53 16.09
C PHE A 326 -43.60 -25.73 17.12
N ALA A 327 -43.45 -26.00 18.41
CA ALA A 327 -44.02 -25.14 19.44
C ALA A 327 -43.33 -23.78 19.37
N VAL A 328 -43.98 -22.86 18.67
CA VAL A 328 -43.63 -21.44 18.70
C VAL A 328 -43.77 -21.03 20.16
N LEU A 329 -42.63 -20.95 20.87
CA LEU A 329 -42.55 -20.39 22.22
C LEU A 329 -43.44 -19.15 22.24
N LYS A 330 -44.53 -19.18 23.03
CA LYS A 330 -45.57 -18.12 23.08
C LYS A 330 -44.89 -16.78 22.88
N LEU A 331 -44.96 -16.25 21.65
CA LEU A 331 -44.23 -15.04 21.28
C LEU A 331 -44.68 -13.98 22.26
N LYS A 332 -43.76 -13.49 23.09
CA LYS A 332 -44.04 -12.39 24.02
C LYS A 332 -44.69 -11.31 23.17
N ARG A 333 -45.99 -11.05 23.35
CA ARG A 333 -46.74 -10.04 22.60
C ARG A 333 -45.94 -8.75 22.71
N TYR A 334 -45.22 -8.40 21.64
CA TYR A 334 -44.33 -7.25 21.67
C TYR A 334 -45.21 -6.03 21.88
N LYS A 335 -44.93 -5.23 22.91
CA LYS A 335 -45.62 -3.95 23.12
C LYS A 335 -45.33 -3.09 21.89
N ILE A 336 -46.35 -2.89 21.05
CA ILE A 336 -46.25 -2.09 19.83
C ILE A 336 -45.84 -0.68 20.25
N SER A 337 -44.81 -0.13 19.61
CA SER A 337 -44.34 1.23 19.92
C SER A 337 -45.42 2.26 19.58
N LYS A 338 -45.60 3.30 20.41
CA LYS A 338 -46.57 4.39 20.18
C LYS A 338 -46.52 4.96 18.75
N ARG A 339 -45.32 5.08 18.18
CA ARG A 339 -45.12 5.54 16.80
C ARG A 339 -45.77 4.65 15.73
N LEU A 340 -45.77 3.33 15.91
CA LEU A 340 -46.45 2.42 14.97
C LEU A 340 -47.97 2.58 15.05
N ILE A 341 -48.50 2.88 16.25
CA ILE A 341 -49.91 3.20 16.44
C ILE A 341 -50.24 4.54 15.75
N GLU A 342 -49.38 5.55 15.87
CA GLU A 342 -49.55 6.84 15.20
C GLU A 342 -49.49 6.74 13.68
N LEU A 343 -48.54 5.97 13.12
CA LEU A 343 -48.42 5.74 11.67
C LEU A 343 -49.58 4.92 11.11
N ALA A 344 -50.21 4.09 11.94
CA ALA A 344 -51.38 3.32 11.56
C ALA A 344 -52.68 4.14 11.60
N ARG A 345 -52.65 5.38 12.11
CA ARG A 345 -53.82 6.27 12.02
C ARG A 345 -54.04 6.68 10.56
N PRO A 346 -55.28 6.64 10.06
CA PRO A 346 -55.57 7.13 8.72
C PRO A 346 -55.19 8.60 8.62
N VAL A 347 -54.59 8.98 7.51
CA VAL A 347 -54.26 10.38 7.22
C VAL A 347 -55.47 10.98 6.53
N ASP A 348 -56.17 11.87 7.22
CA ASP A 348 -57.27 12.63 6.63
C ASP A 348 -56.69 13.54 5.53
N ARG A 349 -57.08 13.28 4.28
CA ARG A 349 -56.79 14.12 3.13
C ARG A 349 -58.05 14.93 2.82
N SER A 350 -58.19 16.06 3.50
CA SER A 350 -59.20 17.09 3.22
C SER A 350 -58.64 18.18 2.32
#